data_AF-A0A0J8VDF6-F1
#
_entry.id   AF-A0A0J8VDF6-F1
#
_cell.length_a   1.000
_cell.length_b   1.000
_cell.length_c   1.000
_cell.angle_alpha   90.00
_cell.angle_beta   90.00
_cell.angle_gamma   90.00
#
_symmetry.space_group_name_H-M   'P 1'
#
loop_
_entity.id
_entity.type
_entity.pdbx_description
1 polymer ?
#
loop_
_entity_poly.entity_id
_entity_poly.type
_entity_poly.pdbx_seq_one_letter_code
_entity_poly.pdbx_strand_id
1 'polypeptide(L)'
;MKTLNVDVAVIGGGTAGLGAYRAAKAHTDSVVMIEGGPYGTTCARVGCMPSKLLIAAAESVHHIEKAPAFGVHPQGEIVINGREVMDRVKRERDRFVGFVLEGVDEIPAEDKIAGYATFLNDNTLQVDDHTVINAARIVIATGSRPSYPGVWNELGDRLIINDDVFNWDDLPKSVAVFGPGVIGLELGQSLHRLGVETKLFGLGGQVGPVTDPEVMAYADKAFNEEFYLDADVKVESMKRITSGDQDMVEIQFINKQGELETIEVEYVLAATGRRPNTDKLGLENTSLELDERGVPTADHYTLQTSLPSIFIAGDASNQLPLLHEAADQARIAGDNAGRFPEIRAGLRRSKISAVFSDPQIAMVGETYKEITTRLGTCGCFATGEVSFENQGRSRVMLRNKGILHVYGEQGTGRFLGAEMMGPNAEHLAHLLAWAHQNKMTVSEMLDMPFYHPVIEEGVRTALRDLNAKLHLGPEMIKHCLDCGPGC
;
A
#
# COMPACT_ATOMS: atom_id res chain seq x y z
N MET A 1 22.77 -18.94 -27.53
CA MET A 1 22.17 -18.93 -26.20
C MET A 1 23.25 -19.30 -25.18
N LYS A 2 23.57 -18.39 -24.25
CA LYS A 2 24.50 -18.62 -23.14
C LYS A 2 23.81 -19.48 -22.09
N THR A 3 24.47 -20.52 -21.58
CA THR A 3 23.92 -21.34 -20.48
C THR A 3 24.66 -21.05 -19.18
N LEU A 4 23.92 -20.81 -18.10
CA LEU A 4 24.43 -20.59 -16.76
C LEU A 4 23.88 -21.67 -15.82
N ASN A 5 24.71 -22.11 -14.87
CA ASN A 5 24.28 -22.96 -13.77
C ASN A 5 24.53 -22.19 -12.49
N VAL A 6 23.48 -21.97 -11.69
CA VAL A 6 23.55 -21.12 -10.50
C VAL A 6 22.86 -21.80 -9.33
N ASP A 7 23.26 -21.44 -8.12
CA ASP A 7 22.57 -21.91 -6.92
C ASP A 7 21.21 -21.23 -6.75
N VAL A 8 21.16 -19.91 -6.92
CA VAL A 8 19.93 -19.12 -6.76
C VAL A 8 19.76 -18.15 -7.93
N ALA A 9 18.58 -18.14 -8.55
CA ALA A 9 18.16 -17.09 -9.48
C ALA A 9 17.05 -16.24 -8.86
N VAL A 10 17.23 -14.92 -8.86
CA VAL A 10 16.24 -13.94 -8.39
C VAL A 10 15.63 -13.23 -9.59
N ILE A 11 14.32 -13.34 -9.78
CA ILE A 11 13.60 -12.71 -10.89
C ILE A 11 12.98 -11.38 -10.41
N GLY A 12 13.51 -10.27 -10.93
CA GLY A 12 13.12 -8.91 -10.58
C GLY A 12 14.15 -8.23 -9.67
N GLY A 13 14.48 -6.98 -9.98
CA GLY A 13 15.40 -6.08 -9.28
C GLY A 13 14.69 -4.97 -8.49
N GLY A 14 13.48 -5.25 -7.99
CA GLY A 14 12.75 -4.38 -7.07
C GLY A 14 13.23 -4.53 -5.61
N THR A 15 12.49 -3.96 -4.65
CA THR A 15 12.83 -4.08 -3.20
C THR A 15 12.97 -5.54 -2.76
N ALA A 16 12.01 -6.39 -3.14
CA ALA A 16 12.03 -7.81 -2.83
C ALA A 16 13.22 -8.53 -3.49
N GLY A 17 13.52 -8.19 -4.74
CA GLY A 17 14.61 -8.79 -5.50
C GLY A 17 15.99 -8.45 -4.96
N LEU A 18 16.26 -7.16 -4.77
CA LEU A 18 17.54 -6.67 -4.24
C LEU A 18 17.81 -7.21 -2.83
N GLY A 19 16.78 -7.24 -1.96
CA GLY A 19 16.90 -7.81 -0.63
C GLY A 19 17.12 -9.33 -0.66
N ALA A 20 16.43 -10.05 -1.54
CA ALA A 20 16.59 -11.50 -1.68
C ALA A 20 17.97 -11.88 -2.22
N TYR A 21 18.47 -11.15 -3.23
CA TYR A 21 19.82 -11.32 -3.75
C TYR A 21 20.87 -11.18 -2.63
N ARG A 22 20.81 -10.09 -1.85
CA ARG A 22 21.74 -9.85 -0.73
C ARG A 22 21.64 -10.94 0.35
N ALA A 23 20.43 -11.38 0.69
CA ALA A 23 20.24 -12.44 1.67
C ALA A 23 20.75 -13.81 1.19
N ALA A 24 20.57 -14.12 -0.10
CA ALA A 24 21.09 -15.35 -0.70
C ALA A 24 22.62 -15.38 -0.79
N LYS A 25 23.25 -14.24 -1.17
CA LYS A 25 24.72 -14.09 -1.24
C LYS A 25 25.44 -14.32 0.09
N ALA A 26 24.72 -14.22 1.22
CA ALA A 26 25.29 -14.56 2.53
C ALA A 26 25.55 -16.07 2.72
N HIS A 27 24.98 -16.93 1.86
CA HIS A 27 25.08 -18.40 1.96
C HIS A 27 25.78 -19.05 0.77
N THR A 28 25.75 -18.41 -0.41
CA THR A 28 26.44 -18.90 -1.63
C THR A 28 26.87 -17.73 -2.51
N ASP A 29 28.04 -17.87 -3.16
CA ASP A 29 28.51 -16.90 -4.14
C ASP A 29 27.78 -17.02 -5.49
N SER A 30 27.11 -18.14 -5.76
CA SER A 30 26.48 -18.47 -7.05
C SER A 30 25.03 -17.98 -7.14
N VAL A 31 24.85 -16.65 -7.19
CA VAL A 31 23.53 -16.02 -7.25
C VAL A 31 23.47 -15.04 -8.41
N VAL A 32 22.40 -15.11 -9.21
CA VAL A 32 22.13 -14.13 -10.27
C VAL A 32 20.79 -13.43 -10.04
N MET A 33 20.73 -12.17 -10.46
CA MET A 33 19.51 -11.35 -10.47
C MET A 33 19.16 -10.98 -11.90
N ILE A 34 17.91 -11.19 -12.27
CA ILE A 34 17.38 -10.95 -13.61
C ILE A 34 16.44 -9.73 -13.56
N GLU A 35 16.66 -8.72 -14.40
CA GLU A 35 15.80 -7.53 -14.46
C GLU A 35 15.56 -7.12 -15.92
N GLY A 36 14.28 -7.02 -16.31
CA GLY A 36 13.87 -6.71 -17.68
C GLY A 36 13.57 -5.22 -17.93
N GLY A 37 13.30 -4.46 -16.88
CA GLY A 37 13.05 -3.02 -16.91
C GLY A 37 14.21 -2.21 -16.35
N PRO A 38 13.99 -0.91 -16.12
CA PRO A 38 14.99 -0.06 -15.46
C PRO A 38 15.06 -0.36 -13.96
N TYR A 39 16.29 -0.45 -13.44
CA TYR A 39 16.55 -0.45 -12.00
C TYR A 39 16.06 0.84 -11.32
N GLY A 40 15.94 0.81 -9.99
CA GLY A 40 15.46 1.94 -9.19
C GLY A 40 14.26 1.61 -8.30
N THR A 41 13.68 0.41 -8.42
CA THR A 41 12.43 -0.05 -7.76
C THR A 41 11.19 0.75 -8.13
N THR A 42 10.02 0.10 -8.12
CA THR A 42 8.72 0.78 -8.30
C THR A 42 8.51 1.87 -7.25
N CYS A 43 8.84 1.60 -5.98
CA CYS A 43 8.58 2.54 -4.88
C CYS A 43 9.35 3.87 -5.04
N ALA A 44 10.62 3.85 -5.46
CA ALA A 44 11.37 5.08 -5.68
C ALA A 44 11.05 5.73 -7.03
N ARG A 45 10.85 4.95 -8.11
CA ARG A 45 10.66 5.50 -9.46
C ARG A 45 9.29 6.13 -9.70
N VAL A 46 8.24 5.41 -9.30
CA VAL A 46 6.86 5.66 -9.75
C VAL A 46 5.82 5.36 -8.66
N GLY A 47 6.25 5.18 -7.41
CA GLY A 47 5.39 4.74 -6.32
C GLY A 47 5.45 5.69 -5.14
N CYS A 48 5.89 5.17 -3.99
CA CYS A 48 5.87 5.85 -2.71
C CYS A 48 6.58 7.21 -2.73
N MET A 49 7.83 7.28 -3.20
CA MET A 49 8.61 8.52 -3.08
C MET A 49 8.00 9.69 -3.86
N PRO A 50 7.70 9.55 -5.17
CA PRO A 50 7.12 10.66 -5.92
C PRO A 50 5.68 11.00 -5.49
N SER A 51 4.88 10.03 -5.00
CA SER A 51 3.55 10.35 -4.47
C SER A 51 3.63 11.22 -3.22
N LYS A 52 4.53 10.89 -2.28
CA LYS A 52 4.75 11.67 -1.05
C LYS A 52 5.35 13.05 -1.34
N LEU A 53 6.15 13.19 -2.40
CA LEU A 53 6.65 14.49 -2.85
C LEU A 53 5.53 15.40 -3.37
N LEU A 54 4.56 14.84 -4.10
CA LEU A 54 3.38 15.56 -4.60
C LEU A 54 2.43 15.94 -3.46
N ILE A 55 2.16 15.01 -2.55
CA ILE A 55 1.35 15.25 -1.33
C ILE A 55 1.94 16.40 -0.52
N ALA A 56 3.26 16.43 -0.29
CA ALA A 56 3.89 17.51 0.46
C ALA A 56 3.71 18.90 -0.19
N ALA A 57 3.68 18.97 -1.53
CA ALA A 57 3.37 20.20 -2.25
C ALA A 57 1.90 20.60 -2.06
N ALA A 58 0.97 19.64 -2.19
CA ALA A 58 -0.46 19.82 -1.97
C ALA A 58 -0.79 20.27 -0.54
N GLU A 59 -0.15 19.67 0.47
CA GLU A 59 -0.29 20.06 1.88
C GLU A 59 0.17 21.49 2.12
N SER A 60 1.19 21.96 1.41
CA SER A 60 1.68 23.34 1.53
C SER A 60 0.61 24.34 1.10
N VAL A 61 -0.10 24.07 0.00
CA VAL A 61 -1.24 24.89 -0.44
C VAL A 61 -2.36 24.84 0.60
N HIS A 62 -2.73 23.64 1.04
CA HIS A 62 -3.80 23.47 2.02
C HIS A 62 -3.54 24.22 3.33
N HIS A 63 -2.31 24.20 3.84
CA HIS A 63 -1.95 24.95 5.05
C HIS A 63 -2.09 26.47 4.87
N ILE A 64 -1.73 27.00 3.69
CA ILE A 64 -1.90 28.43 3.38
C ILE A 64 -3.38 28.79 3.38
N GLU A 65 -4.24 27.96 2.78
CA GLU A 65 -5.70 28.17 2.74
C GLU A 65 -6.35 28.12 4.12
N LYS A 66 -5.84 27.27 5.03
CA LYS A 66 -6.37 27.15 6.41
C LYS A 66 -5.78 28.17 7.38
N ALA A 67 -4.65 28.80 7.05
CA ALA A 67 -3.97 29.78 7.89
C ALA A 67 -4.86 30.93 8.44
N PRO A 68 -5.83 31.49 7.68
CA PRO A 68 -6.70 32.57 8.16
C PRO A 68 -7.47 32.23 9.43
N ALA A 69 -7.81 30.96 9.66
CA ALA A 69 -8.50 30.55 10.89
C ALA A 69 -7.64 30.70 12.16
N PHE A 70 -6.33 30.87 12.01
CA PHE A 70 -5.38 31.22 13.07
C PHE A 70 -5.05 32.72 13.13
N GLY A 71 -5.72 33.55 12.33
CA GLY A 71 -5.40 34.98 12.19
C GLY A 71 -4.14 35.27 11.37
N VAL A 72 -3.62 34.27 10.65
CA VAL A 72 -2.49 34.43 9.72
C VAL A 72 -3.04 34.57 8.30
N HIS A 73 -2.89 35.76 7.72
CA HIS A 73 -3.44 36.07 6.40
C HIS A 73 -2.32 36.29 5.37
N PRO A 74 -2.00 35.28 4.55
CA PRO A 74 -1.13 35.45 3.40
C PRO A 74 -1.61 36.61 2.52
N GLN A 75 -0.69 37.42 2.01
CA GLN A 75 -1.00 38.54 1.12
C GLN A 75 -0.86 38.10 -0.34
N GLY A 76 -1.87 38.36 -1.16
CA GLY A 76 -1.89 37.98 -2.59
C GLY A 76 -2.67 36.69 -2.88
N GLU A 77 -2.74 36.34 -4.17
CA GLU A 77 -3.31 35.08 -4.65
C GLU A 77 -2.31 33.93 -4.44
N ILE A 78 -2.81 32.74 -4.13
CA ILE A 78 -1.98 31.54 -4.07
C ILE A 78 -1.63 31.15 -5.52
N VAL A 79 -0.36 31.29 -5.88
CA VAL A 79 0.13 30.92 -7.22
C VAL A 79 0.72 29.53 -7.16
N ILE A 80 0.11 28.59 -7.89
CA ILE A 80 0.61 27.22 -8.04
C ILE A 80 1.29 27.12 -9.41
N ASN A 81 2.62 27.05 -9.42
CA ASN A 81 3.37 26.80 -10.64
C ASN A 81 3.54 25.29 -10.84
N GLY A 82 2.68 24.69 -11.67
CA GLY A 82 2.68 23.25 -11.92
C GLY A 82 4.02 22.70 -12.44
N ARG A 83 4.74 23.49 -13.25
CA ARG A 83 6.08 23.11 -13.74
C ARG A 83 7.10 23.02 -12.63
N GLU A 84 7.10 23.97 -11.70
CA GLU A 84 8.01 23.96 -10.54
C GLU A 84 7.67 22.83 -9.56
N VAL A 85 6.37 22.54 -9.37
CA VAL A 85 5.90 21.40 -8.59
C VAL A 85 6.42 20.09 -9.19
N MET A 86 6.18 19.86 -10.48
CA MET A 86 6.59 18.63 -11.15
C MET A 86 8.11 18.51 -11.32
N ASP A 87 8.82 19.62 -11.53
CA ASP A 87 10.29 19.63 -11.53
C ASP A 87 10.86 19.17 -10.18
N ARG A 88 10.34 19.71 -9.06
CA ARG A 88 10.77 19.24 -7.73
C ARG A 88 10.48 17.75 -7.52
N VAL A 89 9.29 17.28 -7.91
CA VAL A 89 8.94 15.85 -7.84
C VAL A 89 9.95 15.01 -8.62
N LYS A 90 10.24 15.37 -9.87
CA LYS A 90 11.21 14.66 -10.73
C LYS A 90 12.62 14.67 -10.15
N ARG A 91 13.14 15.84 -9.73
CA ARG A 91 14.50 15.95 -9.19
C ARG A 91 14.71 15.12 -7.92
N GLU A 92 13.78 15.20 -6.96
CA GLU A 92 13.91 14.41 -5.72
C GLU A 92 13.66 12.92 -5.99
N ARG A 93 12.72 12.57 -6.88
CA ARG A 93 12.55 11.19 -7.36
C ARG A 93 13.85 10.63 -7.94
N ASP A 94 14.48 11.36 -8.86
CA ASP A 94 15.73 10.95 -9.50
C ASP A 94 16.85 10.78 -8.46
N ARG A 95 16.91 11.64 -7.44
CA ARG A 95 17.84 11.49 -6.31
C ARG A 95 17.58 10.20 -5.53
N PHE A 96 16.33 9.87 -5.19
CA PHE A 96 16.00 8.63 -4.50
C PHE A 96 16.30 7.38 -5.34
N VAL A 97 16.04 7.45 -6.65
CA VAL A 97 16.42 6.41 -7.60
C VAL A 97 17.94 6.25 -7.66
N GLY A 98 18.69 7.35 -7.65
CA GLY A 98 20.15 7.35 -7.62
C GLY A 98 20.72 6.50 -6.48
N PHE A 99 20.21 6.62 -5.25
CA PHE A 99 20.64 5.79 -4.12
C PHE A 99 20.37 4.29 -4.32
N VAL A 100 19.29 3.94 -5.04
CA VAL A 100 19.03 2.53 -5.38
C VAL A 100 20.03 2.06 -6.43
N LEU A 101 20.30 2.89 -7.45
CA LEU A 101 21.24 2.57 -8.52
C LEU A 101 22.66 2.39 -7.99
N GLU A 102 23.12 3.21 -7.05
CA GLU A 102 24.41 3.02 -6.36
C GLU A 102 24.52 1.61 -5.77
N GLY A 103 23.47 1.15 -5.07
CA GLY A 103 23.43 -0.21 -4.51
C GLY A 103 23.28 -1.33 -5.55
N VAL A 104 22.86 -1.02 -6.78
CA VAL A 104 22.83 -1.95 -7.92
C VAL A 104 24.19 -1.99 -8.64
N ASP A 105 24.88 -0.86 -8.69
CA ASP A 105 26.21 -0.73 -9.30
C ASP A 105 27.26 -1.48 -8.48
N GLU A 106 27.06 -1.60 -7.16
CA GLU A 106 27.86 -2.46 -6.28
C GLU A 106 27.69 -3.97 -6.55
N ILE A 107 26.63 -4.40 -7.24
CA ILE A 107 26.42 -5.81 -7.60
C ILE A 107 27.39 -6.18 -8.74
N PRO A 108 28.15 -7.29 -8.62
CA PRO A 108 29.03 -7.77 -9.68
C PRO A 108 28.31 -7.89 -11.02
N ALA A 109 29.00 -7.55 -12.12
CA ALA A 109 28.40 -7.56 -13.45
C ALA A 109 27.97 -8.98 -13.88
N GLU A 110 28.71 -10.01 -13.46
CA GLU A 110 28.39 -11.42 -13.70
C GLU A 110 27.12 -11.90 -12.98
N ASP A 111 26.74 -11.24 -11.88
CA ASP A 111 25.56 -11.56 -11.10
C ASP A 111 24.30 -10.86 -11.67
N LYS A 112 24.46 -9.92 -12.60
CA LYS A 112 23.36 -9.17 -13.23
C LYS A 112 23.06 -9.68 -14.63
N ILE A 113 21.80 -10.00 -14.89
CA ILE A 113 21.32 -10.43 -16.19
C ILE A 113 20.17 -9.52 -16.61
N ALA A 114 20.38 -8.75 -17.68
CA ALA A 114 19.32 -7.95 -18.27
C ALA A 114 18.38 -8.83 -19.11
N GLY A 115 17.08 -8.56 -19.03
CA GLY A 115 16.05 -9.20 -19.84
C GLY A 115 14.89 -9.78 -19.02
N TYR A 116 13.86 -10.29 -19.70
CA TYR A 116 12.69 -10.86 -19.05
C TYR A 116 12.83 -12.37 -18.91
N ALA A 117 12.64 -12.88 -17.69
CA ALA A 117 12.70 -14.31 -17.41
C ALA A 117 11.36 -15.00 -17.67
N THR A 118 11.42 -16.18 -18.30
CA THR A 118 10.30 -17.13 -18.42
C THR A 118 10.75 -18.52 -17.98
N PHE A 119 9.87 -19.26 -17.31
CA PHE A 119 10.11 -20.65 -16.94
C PHE A 119 10.00 -21.54 -18.17
N LEU A 120 11.03 -22.35 -18.41
CA LEU A 120 10.99 -23.46 -19.38
C LEU A 120 10.55 -24.77 -18.71
N ASN A 121 10.82 -24.89 -17.42
CA ASN A 121 10.40 -25.96 -16.51
C ASN A 121 10.67 -25.50 -15.06
N ASP A 122 10.46 -26.36 -14.07
CA ASP A 122 10.58 -26.06 -12.63
C ASP A 122 11.93 -25.49 -12.15
N ASN A 123 13.02 -25.66 -12.91
CA ASN A 123 14.36 -25.20 -12.50
C ASN A 123 15.14 -24.44 -13.58
N THR A 124 14.56 -24.28 -14.77
CA THR A 124 15.23 -23.67 -15.91
C THR A 124 14.49 -22.41 -16.34
N LEU A 125 15.20 -21.28 -16.33
CA LEU A 125 14.71 -19.99 -16.81
C LEU A 125 15.34 -19.65 -18.16
N GLN A 126 14.54 -19.12 -19.08
CA GLN A 126 15.03 -18.44 -20.27
C GLN A 126 14.94 -16.93 -20.04
N VAL A 127 16.01 -16.21 -20.35
CA VAL A 127 16.04 -14.74 -20.33
C VAL A 127 16.11 -14.26 -21.78
N ASP A 128 15.03 -13.62 -22.21
CA ASP A 128 14.77 -13.20 -23.60
C ASP A 128 15.14 -14.32 -24.60
N ASP A 129 15.96 -14.03 -25.61
CA ASP A 129 16.43 -15.00 -26.61
C ASP A 129 17.91 -15.39 -26.43
N HIS A 130 18.59 -14.88 -25.40
CA HIS A 130 20.04 -14.92 -25.30
C HIS A 130 20.60 -15.80 -24.18
N THR A 131 19.89 -16.01 -23.06
CA THR A 131 20.43 -16.76 -21.90
C THR A 131 19.46 -17.82 -21.39
N VAL A 132 19.98 -19.00 -21.03
CA VAL A 132 19.27 -20.04 -20.28
C VAL A 132 19.99 -20.24 -18.95
N ILE A 133 19.24 -20.30 -17.86
CA ILE A 133 19.75 -20.40 -16.49
C ILE A 133 19.15 -21.66 -15.87
N ASN A 134 19.99 -22.64 -15.55
CA ASN A 134 19.61 -23.75 -14.68
C ASN A 134 19.88 -23.31 -13.24
N ALA A 135 18.82 -23.09 -12.47
CA ALA A 135 18.90 -22.61 -11.10
C ALA A 135 18.44 -23.70 -10.13
N ALA A 136 19.26 -24.00 -9.13
CA ALA A 136 18.86 -24.97 -8.10
C ALA A 136 17.70 -24.44 -7.24
N ARG A 137 17.62 -23.12 -7.04
CA ARG A 137 16.53 -22.43 -6.33
C ARG A 137 16.16 -21.13 -7.06
N ILE A 138 14.90 -20.74 -7.00
CA ILE A 138 14.39 -19.55 -7.70
C ILE A 138 13.58 -18.68 -6.74
N VAL A 139 13.81 -17.37 -6.75
CA VAL A 139 12.98 -16.38 -6.03
C VAL A 139 12.24 -15.51 -7.05
N ILE A 140 10.90 -15.60 -7.06
CA ILE A 140 10.02 -14.76 -7.86
C ILE A 140 9.77 -13.44 -7.11
N ALA A 141 10.30 -12.34 -7.60
CA ALA A 141 10.22 -11.01 -7.00
C ALA A 141 9.83 -9.92 -8.03
N THR A 142 8.96 -10.28 -8.96
CA THR A 142 8.60 -9.51 -10.17
C THR A 142 7.66 -8.33 -9.92
N GLY A 143 7.25 -8.12 -8.68
CA GLY A 143 6.41 -7.00 -8.27
C GLY A 143 4.97 -7.07 -8.81
N SER A 144 4.35 -5.91 -8.96
CA SER A 144 3.01 -5.72 -9.52
C SER A 144 3.01 -4.61 -10.57
N ARG A 145 1.91 -4.51 -11.33
CA ARG A 145 1.64 -3.41 -12.28
C ARG A 145 0.21 -2.90 -12.13
N PRO A 146 -0.11 -1.67 -12.59
CA PRO A 146 -1.48 -1.18 -12.63
C PRO A 146 -2.42 -2.11 -13.41
N SER A 147 -3.68 -2.15 -13.00
CA SER A 147 -4.71 -2.97 -13.63
C SER A 147 -5.98 -2.17 -13.82
N TYR A 148 -6.51 -2.17 -15.04
CA TYR A 148 -7.72 -1.44 -15.44
C TYR A 148 -8.45 -2.19 -16.57
N PRO A 149 -9.74 -1.90 -16.83
CA PRO A 149 -10.48 -2.52 -17.91
C PRO A 149 -9.82 -2.30 -19.29
N GLY A 150 -9.64 -3.37 -20.06
CA GLY A 150 -8.93 -3.30 -21.35
C GLY A 150 -9.56 -2.38 -22.40
N VAL A 151 -10.87 -2.13 -22.31
CA VAL A 151 -11.58 -1.18 -23.18
C VAL A 151 -11.08 0.27 -23.01
N TRP A 152 -10.47 0.61 -21.87
CA TRP A 152 -9.94 1.96 -21.64
C TRP A 152 -8.70 2.27 -22.49
N ASN A 153 -8.07 1.27 -23.12
CA ASN A 153 -6.96 1.51 -24.04
C ASN A 153 -7.36 2.40 -25.24
N GLU A 154 -8.66 2.50 -25.56
CA GLU A 154 -9.19 3.40 -26.60
C GLU A 154 -8.98 4.90 -26.27
N LEU A 155 -8.70 5.24 -25.01
CA LEU A 155 -8.37 6.61 -24.61
C LEU A 155 -6.95 7.02 -25.02
N GLY A 156 -6.07 6.06 -25.36
CA GLY A 156 -4.69 6.31 -25.75
C GLY A 156 -3.88 7.03 -24.66
N ASP A 157 -3.11 8.04 -25.04
CA ASP A 157 -2.28 8.87 -24.15
C ASP A 157 -3.05 9.72 -23.12
N ARG A 158 -4.39 9.70 -23.16
CA ARG A 158 -5.24 10.35 -22.15
C ARG A 158 -5.59 9.42 -20.99
N LEU A 159 -5.36 8.12 -21.13
CA LEU A 159 -5.37 7.18 -20.01
C LEU A 159 -3.98 7.15 -19.39
N ILE A 160 -3.90 7.56 -18.12
CA ILE A 160 -2.65 7.57 -17.36
C ILE A 160 -2.74 6.57 -16.20
N ILE A 161 -1.59 6.05 -15.82
CA ILE A 161 -1.37 5.31 -14.57
C ILE A 161 -0.47 6.11 -13.64
N ASN A 162 -0.26 5.62 -12.42
CA ASN A 162 0.64 6.28 -11.45
C ASN A 162 2.05 6.53 -12.02
N ASP A 163 2.51 5.68 -12.93
CA ASP A 163 3.82 5.82 -13.58
C ASP A 163 3.92 7.09 -14.43
N ASP A 164 2.82 7.50 -15.07
CA ASP A 164 2.80 8.64 -15.99
C ASP A 164 2.68 9.98 -15.25
N VAL A 165 1.91 10.00 -14.15
CA VAL A 165 1.66 11.21 -13.32
C VAL A 165 2.98 11.89 -12.95
N PHE A 166 3.96 11.11 -12.51
CA PHE A 166 5.24 11.65 -12.03
C PHE A 166 6.23 12.02 -13.14
N ASN A 167 5.87 11.79 -14.40
CA ASN A 167 6.66 12.19 -15.56
C ASN A 167 6.11 13.43 -16.25
N TRP A 168 5.00 14.01 -15.77
CA TRP A 168 4.48 15.26 -16.32
C TRP A 168 5.49 16.42 -16.22
N ASP A 169 5.41 17.31 -17.21
CA ASP A 169 6.19 18.55 -17.25
C ASP A 169 5.45 19.74 -16.62
N ASP A 170 4.14 19.64 -16.50
CA ASP A 170 3.26 20.63 -15.88
C ASP A 170 2.06 19.91 -15.26
N LEU A 171 1.39 20.54 -14.29
CA LEU A 171 0.13 19.98 -13.79
C LEU A 171 -0.95 20.11 -14.87
N PRO A 172 -1.79 19.08 -15.08
CA PRO A 172 -2.92 19.18 -15.99
C PRO A 172 -3.98 20.13 -15.45
N LYS A 173 -4.89 20.58 -16.30
CA LYS A 173 -6.05 21.38 -15.86
C LYS A 173 -7.10 20.53 -15.17
N SER A 174 -7.32 19.31 -15.64
CA SER A 174 -8.37 18.43 -15.12
C SER A 174 -8.05 16.94 -15.23
N VAL A 175 -8.44 16.18 -14.20
CA VAL A 175 -8.20 14.74 -14.11
C VAL A 175 -9.40 14.03 -13.49
N ALA A 176 -9.92 13.00 -14.18
CA ALA A 176 -10.85 12.04 -13.57
C ALA A 176 -10.06 10.85 -13.01
N VAL A 177 -10.14 10.62 -11.70
CA VAL A 177 -9.44 9.52 -11.02
C VAL A 177 -10.41 8.37 -10.81
N PHE A 178 -10.02 7.16 -11.22
CA PHE A 178 -10.81 5.94 -11.00
C PHE A 178 -10.11 5.00 -10.02
N GLY A 179 -10.80 4.63 -8.96
CA GLY A 179 -10.30 3.76 -7.89
C GLY A 179 -10.07 4.51 -6.59
N PRO A 180 -11.05 4.58 -5.68
CA PRO A 180 -10.95 5.23 -4.37
C PRO A 180 -10.13 4.42 -3.35
N GLY A 181 -9.11 3.68 -3.81
CA GLY A 181 -8.13 3.02 -2.96
C GLY A 181 -7.01 3.97 -2.54
N VAL A 182 -5.93 3.42 -1.96
CA VAL A 182 -4.78 4.19 -1.45
C VAL A 182 -4.24 5.19 -2.49
N ILE A 183 -3.94 4.71 -3.70
CA ILE A 183 -3.33 5.53 -4.76
C ILE A 183 -4.28 6.63 -5.24
N GLY A 184 -5.56 6.29 -5.47
CA GLY A 184 -6.53 7.25 -6.00
C GLY A 184 -6.90 8.33 -4.99
N LEU A 185 -6.99 8.00 -3.71
CA LEU A 185 -7.21 8.99 -2.65
C LEU A 185 -6.01 9.94 -2.49
N GLU A 186 -4.79 9.39 -2.42
CA GLU A 186 -3.57 10.19 -2.29
C GLU A 186 -3.40 11.15 -3.47
N LEU A 187 -3.48 10.64 -4.70
CA LEU A 187 -3.27 11.44 -5.90
C LEU A 187 -4.47 12.36 -6.18
N GLY A 188 -5.69 11.88 -5.99
CA GLY A 188 -6.90 12.68 -6.22
C GLY A 188 -6.96 13.91 -5.32
N GLN A 189 -6.73 13.73 -4.01
CA GLN A 189 -6.70 14.87 -3.09
C GLN A 189 -5.51 15.79 -3.35
N SER A 190 -4.33 15.24 -3.68
CA SER A 190 -3.15 16.05 -3.99
C SER A 190 -3.37 16.93 -5.23
N LEU A 191 -3.92 16.36 -6.30
CA LEU A 191 -4.22 17.09 -7.53
C LEU A 191 -5.27 18.17 -7.28
N HIS A 192 -6.35 17.85 -6.55
CA HIS A 192 -7.36 18.82 -6.15
C HIS A 192 -6.76 20.02 -5.40
N ARG A 193 -5.96 19.76 -4.36
CA ARG A 193 -5.28 20.80 -3.56
C ARG A 193 -4.23 21.58 -4.36
N LEU A 194 -3.72 21.02 -5.45
CA LEU A 194 -2.80 21.69 -6.37
C LEU A 194 -3.54 22.44 -7.50
N GLY A 195 -4.85 22.63 -7.38
CA GLY A 195 -5.65 23.43 -8.32
C GLY A 195 -6.08 22.68 -9.59
N VAL A 196 -5.88 21.37 -9.66
CA VAL A 196 -6.36 20.53 -10.77
C VAL A 196 -7.84 20.22 -10.54
N GLU A 197 -8.68 20.46 -11.54
CA GLU A 197 -10.09 20.07 -11.50
C GLU A 197 -10.20 18.55 -11.44
N THR A 198 -10.57 18.03 -10.27
CA THR A 198 -10.48 16.60 -9.98
C THR A 198 -11.82 16.03 -9.54
N LYS A 199 -12.23 14.91 -10.16
CA LYS A 199 -13.31 14.06 -9.68
C LYS A 199 -12.79 12.64 -9.45
N LEU A 200 -13.17 12.03 -8.34
CA LEU A 200 -12.80 10.66 -7.98
C LEU A 200 -14.02 9.75 -8.08
N PHE A 201 -13.82 8.62 -8.74
CA PHE A 201 -14.85 7.64 -9.07
C PHE A 201 -14.44 6.26 -8.57
N GLY A 202 -15.40 5.50 -8.03
CA GLY A 202 -15.22 4.13 -7.56
C GLY A 202 -16.33 3.20 -8.02
N LEU A 203 -16.16 1.94 -7.63
CA LEU A 203 -17.15 0.88 -7.82
C LEU A 203 -17.28 0.11 -6.51
N GLY A 204 -18.51 -0.21 -6.11
CA GLY A 204 -18.81 -1.03 -4.94
C GLY A 204 -18.74 -0.30 -3.59
N GLY A 205 -18.66 1.04 -3.58
CA GLY A 205 -18.79 1.87 -2.39
C GLY A 205 -17.58 1.88 -1.44
N GLN A 206 -16.47 1.24 -1.83
CA GLN A 206 -15.25 1.17 -1.02
C GLN A 206 -14.54 2.53 -0.99
N VAL A 207 -14.12 3.01 0.18
CA VAL A 207 -13.28 4.22 0.32
C VAL A 207 -12.06 3.90 1.16
N GLY A 208 -10.87 3.96 0.56
CA GLY A 208 -9.63 3.55 1.18
C GLY A 208 -9.56 2.05 1.44
N PRO A 209 -8.55 1.57 2.19
CA PRO A 209 -8.39 0.14 2.50
C PRO A 209 -9.23 -0.32 3.71
N VAL A 210 -9.97 0.59 4.37
CA VAL A 210 -10.74 0.29 5.58
C VAL A 210 -11.89 -0.67 5.32
N THR A 211 -12.18 -1.52 6.29
CA THR A 211 -13.26 -2.51 6.24
C THR A 211 -14.32 -2.29 7.30
N ASP A 212 -14.04 -1.43 8.28
CA ASP A 212 -15.01 -0.96 9.26
C ASP A 212 -16.02 -0.01 8.59
N PRO A 213 -17.33 -0.31 8.63
CA PRO A 213 -18.34 0.45 7.92
C PRO A 213 -18.48 1.89 8.43
N GLU A 214 -18.24 2.14 9.72
CA GLU A 214 -18.36 3.49 10.28
C GLU A 214 -17.14 4.34 9.90
N VAL A 215 -15.93 3.76 9.98
CA VAL A 215 -14.70 4.43 9.54
C VAL A 215 -14.77 4.76 8.04
N MET A 216 -15.26 3.82 7.23
CA MET A 216 -15.43 4.02 5.78
C MET A 216 -16.49 5.08 5.47
N ALA A 217 -17.63 5.08 6.16
CA ALA A 217 -18.67 6.09 5.97
C ALA A 217 -18.19 7.49 6.38
N TYR A 218 -17.39 7.59 7.45
CA TYR A 218 -16.76 8.85 7.82
C TYR A 218 -15.76 9.31 6.75
N ALA A 219 -14.98 8.38 6.18
CA ALA A 219 -14.03 8.70 5.13
C ALA A 219 -14.71 9.23 3.86
N ASP A 220 -15.77 8.58 3.39
CA ASP A 220 -16.56 9.06 2.26
C ASP A 220 -17.07 10.49 2.49
N LYS A 221 -17.65 10.75 3.67
CA LYS A 221 -18.11 12.08 4.06
C LYS A 221 -16.96 13.10 4.08
N ALA A 222 -15.86 12.78 4.74
CA ALA A 222 -14.75 13.70 4.94
C ALA A 222 -14.09 14.12 3.62
N PHE A 223 -13.94 13.20 2.67
CA PHE A 223 -13.44 13.53 1.33
C PHE A 223 -14.45 14.35 0.52
N ASN A 224 -15.75 14.04 0.59
CA ASN A 224 -16.79 14.79 -0.11
C ASN A 224 -16.99 16.23 0.41
N GLU A 225 -16.56 16.52 1.64
CA GLU A 225 -16.48 17.90 2.14
C GLU A 225 -15.36 18.71 1.46
N GLU A 226 -14.40 18.06 0.81
CA GLU A 226 -13.26 18.70 0.14
C GLU A 226 -13.41 18.68 -1.40
N PHE A 227 -13.68 17.52 -2.01
CA PHE A 227 -13.81 17.39 -3.46
C PHE A 227 -14.80 16.28 -3.87
N TYR A 228 -15.20 16.26 -5.13
CA TYR A 228 -16.19 15.28 -5.62
C TYR A 228 -15.61 13.86 -5.57
N LEU A 229 -16.19 13.00 -4.73
CA LEU A 229 -15.91 11.56 -4.66
C LEU A 229 -17.22 10.77 -4.77
N ASP A 230 -17.35 9.94 -5.78
CA ASP A 230 -18.44 8.97 -5.89
C ASP A 230 -17.87 7.55 -5.88
N ALA A 231 -17.96 6.88 -4.74
CA ALA A 231 -17.35 5.56 -4.52
C ALA A 231 -18.10 4.41 -5.21
N ASP A 232 -19.29 4.65 -5.79
CA ASP A 232 -20.08 3.66 -6.52
C ASP A 232 -20.75 4.29 -7.75
N VAL A 233 -19.94 4.92 -8.60
CA VAL A 233 -20.46 5.65 -9.76
C VAL A 233 -20.97 4.70 -10.84
N LYS A 234 -22.07 5.10 -11.49
CA LYS A 234 -22.52 4.48 -12.74
C LYS A 234 -22.02 5.29 -13.93
N VAL A 235 -20.96 4.82 -14.58
CA VAL A 235 -20.48 5.39 -15.86
C VAL A 235 -21.28 4.81 -17.02
N GLU A 236 -21.91 5.68 -17.80
CA GLU A 236 -22.66 5.32 -19.01
C GLU A 236 -21.74 5.27 -20.23
N SER A 237 -20.81 6.22 -20.35
CA SER A 237 -19.80 6.20 -21.41
C SER A 237 -18.53 6.92 -21.00
N MET A 238 -17.41 6.49 -21.59
CA MET A 238 -16.13 7.15 -21.49
C MET A 238 -15.41 7.00 -22.83
N LYS A 239 -15.14 8.13 -23.50
CA LYS A 239 -14.56 8.15 -24.84
C LYS A 239 -13.60 9.31 -25.01
N ARG A 240 -12.56 9.10 -25.82
CA ARG A 240 -11.70 10.17 -26.28
C ARG A 240 -12.47 11.09 -27.22
N ILE A 241 -12.30 12.39 -27.04
CA ILE A 241 -12.86 13.44 -27.90
C ILE A 241 -11.78 14.45 -28.25
N THR A 242 -12.06 15.27 -29.25
CA THR A 242 -11.26 16.47 -29.55
C THR A 242 -12.12 17.68 -29.19
N SER A 243 -11.65 18.48 -28.22
CA SER A 243 -12.31 19.70 -27.75
C SER A 243 -11.43 20.89 -28.11
N GLY A 244 -11.84 21.64 -29.15
CA GLY A 244 -10.98 22.66 -29.77
C GLY A 244 -9.73 22.04 -30.43
N ASP A 245 -8.55 22.49 -30.02
CA ASP A 245 -7.25 22.00 -30.52
C ASP A 245 -6.59 20.97 -29.58
N GLN A 246 -7.32 20.46 -28.57
CA GLN A 246 -6.80 19.52 -27.58
C GLN A 246 -7.61 18.23 -27.54
N ASP A 247 -6.92 17.10 -27.43
CA ASP A 247 -7.57 15.83 -27.13
C ASP A 247 -7.88 15.73 -25.64
N MET A 248 -9.11 15.30 -25.34
CA MET A 248 -9.66 15.17 -23.99
C MET A 248 -10.45 13.85 -23.88
N VAL A 249 -10.98 13.58 -22.69
CA VAL A 249 -11.89 12.46 -22.43
C VAL A 249 -13.23 13.00 -21.97
N GLU A 250 -14.29 12.63 -22.71
CA GLU A 250 -15.68 12.86 -22.29
C GLU A 250 -16.12 11.67 -21.42
N ILE A 251 -16.65 11.95 -20.24
CA ILE A 251 -17.21 10.96 -19.32
C ILE A 251 -18.66 11.33 -19.04
N GLN A 252 -19.56 10.41 -19.35
CA GLN A 252 -20.98 10.50 -18.99
C GLN A 252 -21.27 9.53 -17.84
N PHE A 253 -21.83 10.04 -16.75
CA PHE A 253 -22.12 9.25 -15.56
C PHE A 253 -23.37 9.74 -14.86
N ILE A 254 -23.97 8.88 -14.04
CA ILE A 254 -25.07 9.27 -13.15
C ILE A 254 -24.47 9.87 -11.89
N ASN A 255 -24.75 11.15 -11.63
CA ASN A 255 -24.25 11.83 -10.44
C ASN A 255 -25.01 11.43 -9.18
N LYS A 256 -24.58 11.96 -8.03
CA LYS A 256 -25.20 11.69 -6.72
C LYS A 256 -26.65 12.12 -6.59
N GLN A 257 -27.15 12.98 -7.48
CA GLN A 257 -28.56 13.40 -7.56
C GLN A 257 -29.41 12.48 -8.45
N GLY A 258 -28.80 11.48 -9.09
CA GLY A 258 -29.47 10.57 -10.03
C GLY A 258 -29.62 11.15 -11.43
N GLU A 259 -28.90 12.22 -11.75
CA GLU A 259 -28.96 12.91 -13.04
C GLU A 259 -27.78 12.51 -13.93
N LEU A 260 -28.02 12.43 -15.24
CA LEU A 260 -26.94 12.22 -16.20
C LEU A 260 -26.09 13.49 -16.30
N GLU A 261 -24.84 13.39 -15.92
CA GLU A 261 -23.84 14.45 -16.00
C GLU A 261 -22.78 14.09 -17.05
N THR A 262 -22.27 15.09 -17.75
CA THR A 262 -21.16 14.94 -18.70
C THR A 262 -20.04 15.88 -18.31
N ILE A 263 -18.82 15.36 -18.21
CA ILE A 263 -17.59 16.14 -17.97
C ILE A 263 -16.57 15.87 -19.07
N GLU A 264 -15.74 16.87 -19.35
CA GLU A 264 -14.57 16.76 -20.22
C GLU A 264 -13.30 16.95 -19.37
N VAL A 265 -12.39 15.98 -19.41
CA VAL A 265 -11.13 16.02 -18.64
C VAL A 265 -9.92 15.82 -19.53
N GLU A 266 -8.78 16.44 -19.18
CA GLU A 266 -7.54 16.25 -19.94
C GLU A 266 -7.00 14.81 -19.81
N TYR A 267 -7.13 14.20 -18.63
CA TYR A 267 -6.68 12.84 -18.38
C TYR A 267 -7.64 12.02 -17.52
N VAL A 268 -7.61 10.70 -17.72
CA VAL A 268 -8.20 9.68 -16.85
C VAL A 268 -7.11 8.92 -16.14
N LEU A 269 -7.05 9.02 -14.81
CA LEU A 269 -6.10 8.28 -13.98
C LEU A 269 -6.68 6.94 -13.52
N ALA A 270 -6.11 5.84 -14.02
CA ALA A 270 -6.41 4.49 -13.58
C ALA A 270 -5.66 4.15 -12.28
N ALA A 271 -6.34 4.34 -11.15
CA ALA A 271 -5.94 3.88 -9.82
C ALA A 271 -6.80 2.70 -9.33
N THR A 272 -7.33 1.90 -10.26
CA THR A 272 -8.32 0.82 -10.05
C THR A 272 -7.75 -0.47 -9.44
N GLY A 273 -6.53 -0.42 -8.93
CA GLY A 273 -5.84 -1.56 -8.33
C GLY A 273 -4.61 -2.01 -9.12
N ARG A 274 -3.96 -3.04 -8.60
CA ARG A 274 -2.70 -3.57 -9.14
C ARG A 274 -2.80 -5.08 -9.29
N ARG A 275 -2.08 -5.62 -10.27
CA ARG A 275 -1.99 -7.05 -10.55
C ARG A 275 -0.55 -7.53 -10.36
N PRO A 276 -0.31 -8.65 -9.67
CA PRO A 276 1.00 -9.29 -9.60
C PRO A 276 1.57 -9.63 -10.98
N ASN A 277 2.88 -9.51 -11.15
CA ASN A 277 3.58 -9.80 -12.41
C ASN A 277 3.97 -11.28 -12.51
N THR A 278 3.00 -12.18 -12.43
CA THR A 278 3.21 -13.64 -12.52
C THR A 278 2.72 -14.23 -13.85
N ASP A 279 1.80 -13.53 -14.53
CA ASP A 279 1.11 -14.01 -15.73
C ASP A 279 1.96 -14.02 -17.01
N LYS A 280 3.17 -13.44 -16.97
CA LYS A 280 4.12 -13.42 -18.10
C LYS A 280 5.38 -14.25 -17.83
N LEU A 281 5.37 -15.09 -16.79
CA LEU A 281 6.53 -15.89 -16.40
C LEU A 281 6.54 -17.28 -17.03
N GLY A 282 5.57 -17.66 -17.85
CA GLY A 282 5.50 -19.02 -18.40
C GLY A 282 5.24 -20.07 -17.32
N LEU A 283 4.42 -19.74 -16.30
CA LEU A 283 4.14 -20.63 -15.17
C LEU A 283 3.43 -21.92 -15.59
N GLU A 284 2.76 -21.92 -16.74
CA GLU A 284 2.17 -23.10 -17.38
C GLU A 284 3.18 -24.20 -17.73
N ASN A 285 4.47 -23.86 -17.79
CA ASN A 285 5.56 -24.82 -18.00
C ASN A 285 6.06 -25.45 -16.69
N THR A 286 5.49 -25.06 -15.55
CA THR A 286 5.89 -25.53 -14.22
C THR A 286 4.80 -26.37 -13.58
N SER A 287 5.15 -27.08 -12.52
CA SER A 287 4.21 -27.80 -11.65
C SER A 287 3.71 -26.97 -10.46
N LEU A 288 3.88 -25.63 -10.49
CA LEU A 288 3.40 -24.73 -9.44
C LEU A 288 1.87 -24.74 -9.32
N GLU A 289 1.39 -24.95 -8.10
CA GLU A 289 0.01 -24.65 -7.72
C GLU A 289 -0.22 -23.13 -7.71
N LEU A 290 -1.26 -22.69 -8.41
CA LEU A 290 -1.67 -21.29 -8.50
C LEU A 290 -3.00 -21.09 -7.76
N ASP A 291 -3.20 -19.92 -7.17
CA ASP A 291 -4.48 -19.50 -6.62
C ASP A 291 -5.49 -19.16 -7.73
N GLU A 292 -6.72 -18.81 -7.34
CA GLU A 292 -7.80 -18.43 -8.27
C GLU A 292 -7.47 -17.21 -9.15
N ARG A 293 -6.43 -16.44 -8.80
CA ARG A 293 -5.97 -15.25 -9.53
C ARG A 293 -4.78 -15.55 -10.45
N GLY A 294 -4.30 -16.79 -10.48
CA GLY A 294 -3.12 -17.20 -11.26
C GLY A 294 -1.79 -16.80 -10.62
N VAL A 295 -1.74 -16.67 -9.30
CA VAL A 295 -0.53 -16.35 -8.52
C VAL A 295 -0.05 -17.62 -7.82
N PRO A 296 1.25 -17.97 -7.84
CA PRO A 296 1.77 -19.10 -7.08
C PRO A 296 1.38 -19.02 -5.62
N THR A 297 0.76 -20.08 -5.10
CA THR A 297 0.48 -20.18 -3.66
C THR A 297 1.81 -20.30 -2.91
N ALA A 298 1.87 -19.70 -1.72
CA ALA A 298 3.08 -19.74 -0.91
C ALA A 298 2.78 -19.71 0.59
N ASP A 299 3.62 -20.41 1.35
CA ASP A 299 3.57 -20.40 2.81
C ASP A 299 3.83 -18.98 3.35
N HIS A 300 3.08 -18.59 4.36
CA HIS A 300 3.12 -17.24 4.90
C HIS A 300 4.44 -16.91 5.63
N TYR A 301 5.10 -17.91 6.22
CA TYR A 301 6.29 -17.71 7.05
C TYR A 301 7.58 -18.04 6.31
N THR A 302 7.59 -19.02 5.41
CA THR A 302 8.80 -19.44 4.69
C THR A 302 8.89 -18.86 3.29
N LEU A 303 7.76 -18.42 2.73
CA LEU A 303 7.59 -17.94 1.35
C LEU A 303 7.89 -18.99 0.28
N GLN A 304 7.97 -20.27 0.67
CA GLN A 304 8.04 -21.38 -0.27
C GLN A 304 6.71 -21.53 -0.99
N THR A 305 6.80 -21.79 -2.28
CA THR A 305 5.65 -22.22 -3.08
C THR A 305 5.35 -23.70 -2.87
N SER A 306 4.39 -24.24 -3.62
CA SER A 306 4.17 -25.69 -3.75
C SER A 306 5.41 -26.47 -4.21
N LEU A 307 6.36 -25.82 -4.88
CA LEU A 307 7.67 -26.37 -5.19
C LEU A 307 8.71 -25.91 -4.16
N PRO A 308 9.36 -26.83 -3.40
CA PRO A 308 10.23 -26.45 -2.28
C PRO A 308 11.43 -25.57 -2.65
N SER A 309 11.88 -25.62 -3.90
CA SER A 309 13.01 -24.84 -4.42
C SER A 309 12.60 -23.48 -5.00
N ILE A 310 11.31 -23.17 -5.08
CA ILE A 310 10.80 -21.90 -5.61
C ILE A 310 10.12 -21.11 -4.49
N PHE A 311 10.51 -19.85 -4.39
CA PHE A 311 10.00 -18.88 -3.42
C PHE A 311 9.35 -17.70 -4.14
N ILE A 312 8.43 -17.00 -3.49
CA ILE A 312 7.80 -15.79 -4.04
C ILE A 312 7.72 -14.69 -2.97
N ALA A 313 8.11 -13.46 -3.34
CA ALA A 313 8.25 -12.35 -2.40
C ALA A 313 7.80 -11.00 -2.98
N GLY A 314 7.42 -10.10 -2.08
CA GLY A 314 6.87 -8.79 -2.38
C GLY A 314 5.50 -8.87 -3.05
N ASP A 315 5.16 -7.81 -3.78
CA ASP A 315 3.90 -7.69 -4.50
C ASP A 315 3.60 -8.87 -5.46
N ALA A 316 4.63 -9.60 -5.91
CA ALA A 316 4.44 -10.80 -6.75
C ALA A 316 3.62 -11.89 -6.03
N SER A 317 3.77 -12.01 -4.70
CA SER A 317 3.04 -12.97 -3.87
C SER A 317 1.57 -12.59 -3.64
N ASN A 318 1.23 -11.31 -3.85
CA ASN A 318 -0.08 -10.73 -3.55
C ASN A 318 -0.57 -10.90 -2.09
N GLN A 319 0.29 -11.30 -1.15
CA GLN A 319 -0.12 -11.49 0.25
C GLN A 319 -0.39 -10.14 0.93
N LEU A 320 0.59 -9.24 0.92
CA LEU A 320 0.51 -7.88 1.47
C LEU A 320 1.39 -6.94 0.62
N PRO A 321 0.83 -6.24 -0.38
CA PRO A 321 1.60 -5.42 -1.32
C PRO A 321 1.98 -4.06 -0.69
N LEU A 322 2.92 -4.11 0.26
CA LEU A 322 3.46 -2.95 0.98
C LEU A 322 4.98 -3.00 0.95
N LEU A 323 5.62 -1.83 0.90
CA LEU A 323 7.07 -1.72 0.74
C LEU A 323 7.84 -2.45 1.85
N HIS A 324 7.47 -2.22 3.12
CA HIS A 324 8.16 -2.82 4.26
C HIS A 324 7.92 -4.34 4.35
N GLU A 325 6.72 -4.81 3.97
CA GLU A 325 6.42 -6.24 3.84
C GLU A 325 7.27 -6.86 2.73
N ALA A 326 7.41 -6.20 1.58
CA ALA A 326 8.27 -6.68 0.49
C ALA A 326 9.74 -6.78 0.92
N ALA A 327 10.22 -5.87 1.78
CA ALA A 327 11.58 -5.90 2.32
C ALA A 327 11.79 -7.05 3.32
N ASP A 328 10.85 -7.28 4.24
CA ASP A 328 10.92 -8.42 5.16
C ASP A 328 10.81 -9.75 4.37
N GLN A 329 9.90 -9.83 3.41
CA GLN A 329 9.75 -10.99 2.54
C GLN A 329 10.99 -11.25 1.69
N ALA A 330 11.65 -10.20 1.20
CA ALA A 330 12.94 -10.30 0.50
C ALA A 330 13.95 -11.10 1.31
N ARG A 331 14.11 -10.70 2.58
CA ARG A 331 15.04 -11.32 3.51
C ARG A 331 14.69 -12.77 3.74
N ILE A 332 13.40 -13.07 3.97
CA ILE A 332 12.93 -14.44 4.24
C ILE A 332 13.18 -15.35 3.03
N ALA A 333 12.71 -14.95 1.84
CA ALA A 333 12.82 -15.76 0.64
C ALA A 333 14.28 -15.94 0.19
N GLY A 334 15.09 -14.87 0.20
CA GLY A 334 16.50 -14.94 -0.17
C GLY A 334 17.33 -15.77 0.80
N ASP A 335 17.10 -15.59 2.11
CA ASP A 335 17.78 -16.36 3.15
C ASP A 335 17.45 -17.86 3.04
N ASN A 336 16.18 -18.22 2.86
CA ASN A 336 15.75 -19.60 2.67
C ASN A 336 16.24 -20.20 1.34
N ALA A 337 16.23 -19.44 0.24
CA ALA A 337 16.78 -19.90 -1.04
C ALA A 337 18.29 -20.15 -0.97
N GLY A 338 19.03 -19.27 -0.27
CA GLY A 338 20.47 -19.38 -0.07
C GLY A 338 20.86 -20.64 0.71
N ARG A 339 20.18 -20.92 1.82
CA ARG A 339 20.50 -22.05 2.71
C ARG A 339 19.75 -23.36 2.44
N PHE A 340 18.93 -23.39 1.40
CA PHE A 340 18.14 -24.58 1.05
C PHE A 340 19.03 -25.84 1.05
N PRO A 341 18.63 -26.97 1.68
CA PRO A 341 17.27 -27.31 2.13
C PRO A 341 16.90 -26.89 3.57
N GLU A 342 17.73 -26.12 4.28
CA GLU A 342 17.46 -25.72 5.67
C GLU A 342 16.44 -24.58 5.79
N ILE A 343 15.15 -24.85 5.61
CA ILE A 343 14.10 -23.83 5.67
C ILE A 343 13.88 -23.31 7.10
N ARG A 344 13.71 -21.98 7.24
CA ARG A 344 13.27 -21.33 8.48
C ARG A 344 12.05 -20.46 8.27
N ALA A 345 11.16 -20.49 9.24
CA ALA A 345 10.07 -19.52 9.35
C ALA A 345 10.65 -18.13 9.61
N GLY A 346 10.26 -17.16 8.79
CA GLY A 346 10.59 -15.76 8.95
C GLY A 346 9.68 -15.07 9.96
N LEU A 347 10.22 -14.05 10.63
CA LEU A 347 9.40 -13.17 11.46
C LEU A 347 8.49 -12.32 10.56
N ARG A 348 7.18 -12.52 10.66
CA ARG A 348 6.17 -11.61 10.11
C ARG A 348 5.79 -10.60 11.19
N ARG A 349 5.76 -9.32 10.82
CA ARG A 349 5.38 -8.24 11.73
C ARG A 349 3.87 -8.10 11.77
N SER A 350 3.40 -7.36 12.76
CA SER A 350 2.03 -6.86 12.81
C SER A 350 1.74 -6.11 11.53
N LYS A 351 0.61 -6.45 10.88
CA LYS A 351 0.12 -5.69 9.74
C LYS A 351 -0.02 -4.23 10.12
N ILE A 352 0.49 -3.34 9.28
CA ILE A 352 0.37 -1.90 9.39
C ILE A 352 0.25 -1.32 7.98
N SER A 353 -0.74 -0.47 7.75
CA SER A 353 -0.90 0.25 6.49
C SER A 353 -1.34 1.68 6.74
N ALA A 354 -1.03 2.57 5.79
CA ALA A 354 -1.41 3.98 5.85
C ALA A 354 -1.76 4.49 4.45
N VAL A 355 -2.71 5.41 4.40
CA VAL A 355 -3.03 6.27 3.26
C VAL A 355 -2.66 7.68 3.65
N PHE A 356 -1.81 8.30 2.85
CA PHE A 356 -1.27 9.64 3.10
C PHE A 356 -2.20 10.72 2.53
N SER A 357 -3.50 10.55 2.77
CA SER A 357 -4.52 11.58 2.62
C SER A 357 -4.55 12.48 3.85
N ASP A 358 -5.39 13.50 3.83
CA ASP A 358 -5.65 14.35 4.98
C ASP A 358 -7.17 14.57 5.18
N PRO A 359 -7.78 14.02 6.25
CA PRO A 359 -7.15 13.18 7.27
C PRO A 359 -6.51 11.89 6.74
N GLN A 360 -5.45 11.43 7.39
CA GLN A 360 -4.78 10.17 7.05
C GLN A 360 -5.66 8.99 7.43
N ILE A 361 -5.59 7.90 6.66
CA ILE A 361 -6.22 6.62 7.01
C ILE A 361 -5.11 5.66 7.44
N ALA A 362 -5.36 4.85 8.47
CA ALA A 362 -4.43 3.79 8.84
C ALA A 362 -5.14 2.56 9.40
N MET A 363 -4.49 1.40 9.23
CA MET A 363 -4.98 0.11 9.73
C MET A 363 -3.84 -0.64 10.42
N VAL A 364 -4.18 -1.36 11.48
CA VAL A 364 -3.23 -2.10 12.32
C VAL A 364 -3.81 -3.45 12.70
N GLY A 365 -3.00 -4.50 12.67
CA GLY A 365 -3.40 -5.83 13.11
C GLY A 365 -4.43 -6.47 12.19
N GLU A 366 -5.40 -7.19 12.77
CA GLU A 366 -6.52 -7.73 12.01
C GLU A 366 -7.51 -6.62 11.62
N THR A 367 -8.02 -6.68 10.39
CA THR A 367 -9.05 -5.75 9.92
C THR A 367 -10.40 -6.05 10.56
N TYR A 368 -11.32 -5.08 10.59
CA TYR A 368 -12.68 -5.31 11.10
C TYR A 368 -13.36 -6.51 10.40
N LYS A 369 -13.18 -6.64 9.08
CA LYS A 369 -13.69 -7.77 8.29
C LYS A 369 -13.06 -9.11 8.67
N GLU A 370 -11.74 -9.15 8.89
CA GLU A 370 -11.04 -10.36 9.34
C GLU A 370 -11.55 -10.79 10.73
N ILE A 371 -11.64 -9.85 11.67
CA ILE A 371 -12.11 -10.10 13.03
C ILE A 371 -13.58 -10.54 13.02
N THR A 372 -14.44 -9.87 12.27
CA THR A 372 -15.88 -10.20 12.19
C THR A 372 -16.10 -11.58 11.59
N THR A 373 -15.33 -11.96 10.57
CA THR A 373 -15.41 -13.30 9.96
C THR A 373 -14.98 -14.38 10.95
N ARG A 374 -13.96 -14.11 11.78
CA ARG A 374 -13.40 -15.06 12.74
C ARG A 374 -14.18 -15.17 14.04
N LEU A 375 -14.65 -14.04 14.58
CA LEU A 375 -15.17 -13.89 15.95
C LEU A 375 -16.58 -13.28 16.03
N GLY A 376 -17.13 -12.78 14.93
CA GLY A 376 -18.41 -12.05 14.94
C GLY A 376 -19.62 -12.91 15.33
N THR A 377 -19.61 -14.20 15.00
CA THR A 377 -20.73 -15.12 15.33
C THR A 377 -20.81 -15.46 16.81
N CYS A 378 -19.70 -15.41 17.54
CA CYS A 378 -19.66 -15.72 18.96
C CYS A 378 -19.65 -14.47 19.86
N GLY A 379 -19.64 -13.27 19.28
CA GLY A 379 -19.52 -12.02 20.03
C GLY A 379 -18.23 -11.93 20.83
N CYS A 380 -17.16 -12.59 20.36
CA CYS A 380 -15.91 -12.76 21.10
C CYS A 380 -14.95 -11.56 21.00
N PHE A 381 -15.41 -10.43 20.49
CA PHE A 381 -14.64 -9.19 20.47
C PHE A 381 -15.56 -8.00 20.78
N ALA A 382 -14.94 -6.88 21.15
CA ALA A 382 -15.60 -5.59 21.29
C ALA A 382 -14.86 -4.52 20.49
N THR A 383 -15.57 -3.43 20.19
CA THR A 383 -15.02 -2.24 19.53
C THR A 383 -15.08 -1.07 20.50
N GLY A 384 -13.96 -0.37 20.67
CA GLY A 384 -13.92 0.94 21.30
C GLY A 384 -13.71 2.04 20.28
N GLU A 385 -14.30 3.20 20.52
CA GLU A 385 -14.38 4.27 19.53
C GLU A 385 -13.95 5.62 20.09
N VAL A 386 -13.48 6.50 19.21
CA VAL A 386 -13.28 7.92 19.50
C VAL A 386 -13.48 8.76 18.24
N SER A 387 -14.06 9.95 18.41
CA SER A 387 -14.03 11.00 17.40
C SER A 387 -12.92 12.01 17.68
N PHE A 388 -12.16 12.37 16.65
CA PHE A 388 -11.13 13.41 16.72
C PHE A 388 -11.72 14.84 16.66
N GLU A 389 -13.02 15.00 16.40
CA GLU A 389 -13.68 16.31 16.23
C GLU A 389 -13.64 17.18 17.49
N ASN A 390 -13.69 16.54 18.66
CA ASN A 390 -13.60 17.20 19.97
C ASN A 390 -12.31 16.86 20.73
N GLN A 391 -11.34 16.22 20.08
CA GLN A 391 -10.05 15.91 20.67
C GLN A 391 -9.25 17.22 20.84
N GLY A 392 -8.76 17.48 22.06
CA GLY A 392 -8.21 18.78 22.43
C GLY A 392 -7.05 19.25 21.54
N ARG A 393 -6.04 18.41 21.31
CA ARG A 393 -4.90 18.75 20.45
C ARG A 393 -5.30 18.88 18.98
N SER A 394 -6.18 18.02 18.49
CA SER A 394 -6.68 18.09 17.12
C SER A 394 -7.41 19.42 16.87
N ARG A 395 -8.21 19.90 17.83
CA ARG A 395 -8.88 21.21 17.75
C ARG A 395 -7.89 22.36 17.76
N VAL A 396 -6.88 22.30 18.64
CA VAL A 396 -5.81 23.32 18.70
C VAL A 396 -5.12 23.50 17.35
N MET A 397 -4.95 22.42 16.59
CA MET A 397 -4.29 22.43 15.27
C MET A 397 -5.25 22.62 14.09
N LEU A 398 -6.56 22.80 14.32
CA LEU A 398 -7.61 22.75 13.29
C LEU A 398 -7.53 21.52 12.38
N ARG A 399 -7.15 20.38 12.96
CA ARG A 399 -7.12 19.05 12.32
C ARG A 399 -8.09 18.08 13.00
N ASN A 400 -9.14 18.61 13.62
CA ASN A 400 -10.17 17.86 14.34
C ASN A 400 -11.21 17.28 13.38
N LYS A 401 -10.77 16.38 12.51
CA LYS A 401 -11.61 15.51 11.69
C LYS A 401 -11.09 14.09 11.84
N GLY A 402 -11.99 13.12 11.93
CA GLY A 402 -11.62 11.71 11.99
C GLY A 402 -12.32 10.91 13.07
N ILE A 403 -12.26 9.59 12.92
CA ILE A 403 -12.66 8.60 13.91
C ILE A 403 -11.61 7.48 13.99
N LEU A 404 -11.49 6.84 15.15
CA LEU A 404 -10.64 5.67 15.37
C LEU A 404 -11.46 4.59 16.06
N HIS A 405 -11.46 3.39 15.49
CA HIS A 405 -11.98 2.17 16.10
C HIS A 405 -10.81 1.25 16.48
N VAL A 406 -10.84 0.76 17.72
CA VAL A 406 -9.91 -0.24 18.24
C VAL A 406 -10.69 -1.52 18.59
N TYR A 407 -10.10 -2.68 18.32
CA TYR A 407 -10.74 -3.98 18.51
C TYR A 407 -10.03 -4.78 19.59
N GLY A 408 -10.79 -5.38 20.50
CA GLY A 408 -10.26 -6.19 21.61
C GLY A 408 -11.01 -7.50 21.79
N GLU A 409 -10.29 -8.56 22.14
CA GLU A 409 -10.84 -9.90 22.40
C GLU A 409 -11.55 -9.96 23.76
N GLN A 410 -12.78 -10.48 23.78
CA GLN A 410 -13.53 -10.73 25.02
C GLN A 410 -12.83 -11.80 25.88
N GLY A 411 -12.96 -11.70 27.20
CA GLY A 411 -12.34 -12.63 28.15
C GLY A 411 -10.86 -12.34 28.42
N THR A 412 -10.03 -12.19 27.39
CA THR A 412 -8.58 -11.96 27.53
C THR A 412 -8.20 -10.47 27.58
N GLY A 413 -9.00 -9.62 26.95
CA GLY A 413 -8.70 -8.20 26.76
C GLY A 413 -7.57 -7.91 25.78
N ARG A 414 -7.16 -8.91 24.96
CA ARG A 414 -6.07 -8.75 23.99
C ARG A 414 -6.44 -7.76 22.89
N PHE A 415 -5.54 -6.85 22.56
CA PHE A 415 -5.70 -5.94 21.42
C PHE A 415 -5.53 -6.71 20.10
N LEU A 416 -6.53 -6.62 19.22
CA LEU A 416 -6.61 -7.38 17.97
C LEU A 416 -6.26 -6.53 16.73
N GLY A 417 -6.57 -5.25 16.77
CA GLY A 417 -6.33 -4.36 15.64
C GLY A 417 -7.04 -3.03 15.78
N ALA A 418 -6.87 -2.17 14.78
CA ALA A 418 -7.52 -0.88 14.70
C ALA A 418 -7.68 -0.42 13.26
N GLU A 419 -8.72 0.36 13.00
CA GLU A 419 -8.91 1.11 11.77
C GLU A 419 -9.25 2.56 12.11
N MET A 420 -8.66 3.50 11.39
CA MET A 420 -8.87 4.92 11.65
C MET A 420 -8.77 5.78 10.41
N MET A 421 -9.45 6.91 10.48
CA MET A 421 -9.17 8.09 9.69
C MET A 421 -8.98 9.25 10.66
N GLY A 422 -7.86 9.98 10.60
CA GLY A 422 -7.59 11.04 11.56
C GLY A 422 -6.25 11.76 11.38
N PRO A 423 -5.96 12.75 12.23
CA PRO A 423 -4.72 13.50 12.15
C PRO A 423 -3.53 12.62 12.55
N ASN A 424 -2.48 12.63 11.73
CA ASN A 424 -1.24 11.90 11.97
C ASN A 424 -1.46 10.40 12.25
N ALA A 425 -2.45 9.80 11.56
CA ALA A 425 -2.82 8.39 11.72
C ALA A 425 -1.63 7.44 11.49
N GLU A 426 -0.67 7.82 10.64
CA GLU A 426 0.56 7.02 10.43
C GLU A 426 1.34 6.82 11.73
N HIS A 427 1.45 7.83 12.60
CA HIS A 427 2.19 7.74 13.86
C HIS A 427 1.40 6.93 14.90
N LEU A 428 0.09 7.15 14.98
CA LEU A 428 -0.79 6.37 15.86
C LEU A 428 -0.74 4.88 15.46
N ALA A 429 -0.69 4.60 14.16
CA ALA A 429 -0.60 3.24 13.64
C ALA A 429 0.71 2.54 14.05
N HIS A 430 1.85 3.25 14.06
CA HIS A 430 3.11 2.68 14.54
C HIS A 430 3.03 2.31 16.04
N LEU A 431 2.46 3.21 16.86
CA LEU A 431 2.25 2.95 18.30
C LEU A 431 1.38 1.70 18.51
N LEU A 432 0.24 1.63 17.81
CA LEU A 432 -0.70 0.50 17.92
C LEU A 432 -0.11 -0.80 17.35
N ALA A 433 0.65 -0.74 16.26
CA ALA A 433 1.27 -1.92 15.65
C ALA A 433 2.33 -2.53 16.56
N TRP A 434 3.05 -1.71 17.33
CA TRP A 434 3.99 -2.21 18.34
C TRP A 434 3.25 -2.87 19.50
N ALA A 435 2.14 -2.29 19.97
CA ALA A 435 1.31 -2.92 21.00
C ALA A 435 0.74 -4.27 20.51
N HIS A 436 0.25 -4.32 19.26
CA HIS A 436 -0.25 -5.55 18.64
C HIS A 436 0.85 -6.61 18.46
N GLN A 437 2.03 -6.23 17.98
CA GLN A 437 3.20 -7.13 17.85
C GLN A 437 3.59 -7.74 19.20
N ASN A 438 3.53 -6.95 20.27
CA ASN A 438 3.82 -7.38 21.64
C ASN A 438 2.63 -8.10 22.31
N LYS A 439 1.51 -8.27 21.60
CA LYS A 439 0.29 -8.96 22.08
C LYS A 439 -0.26 -8.34 23.37
N MET A 440 -0.14 -7.02 23.52
CA MET A 440 -0.61 -6.31 24.70
C MET A 440 -2.13 -6.44 24.86
N THR A 441 -2.57 -6.46 26.11
CA THR A 441 -3.98 -6.25 26.47
C THR A 441 -4.32 -4.76 26.48
N VAL A 442 -5.59 -4.44 26.32
CA VAL A 442 -6.09 -3.05 26.37
C VAL A 442 -5.78 -2.40 27.72
N SER A 443 -5.85 -3.15 28.82
CA SER A 443 -5.50 -2.65 30.14
C SER A 443 -4.00 -2.32 30.24
N GLU A 444 -3.11 -3.18 29.75
CA GLU A 444 -1.67 -2.88 29.70
C GLU A 444 -1.37 -1.67 28.82
N MET A 445 -2.10 -1.47 27.72
CA MET A 445 -1.96 -0.28 26.89
C MET A 445 -2.42 0.99 27.62
N LEU A 446 -3.45 0.91 28.48
CA LEU A 446 -3.92 2.04 29.28
C LEU A 446 -2.96 2.43 30.43
N ASP A 447 -2.14 1.49 30.90
CA ASP A 447 -1.07 1.75 31.87
C ASP A 447 0.14 2.48 31.26
N MET A 448 0.23 2.55 29.93
CA MET A 448 1.29 3.26 29.22
C MET A 448 1.12 4.79 29.28
N PRO A 449 2.21 5.56 29.15
CA PRO A 449 2.13 7.01 29.18
C PRO A 449 1.46 7.59 27.93
N PHE A 450 0.47 8.46 28.17
CA PHE A 450 -0.10 9.37 27.17
C PHE A 450 0.15 10.80 27.64
N TYR A 451 0.95 11.56 26.88
CA TYR A 451 1.29 12.94 27.22
C TYR A 451 0.09 13.89 27.12
N HIS A 452 0.26 15.18 27.45
CA HIS A 452 -0.81 16.17 27.32
C HIS A 452 -0.27 17.55 26.93
N PRO A 453 -0.89 18.28 25.98
CA PRO A 453 -1.95 17.85 25.06
C PRO A 453 -1.41 17.23 23.77
N VAL A 454 -1.79 15.99 23.45
CA VAL A 454 -1.36 15.26 22.24
C VAL A 454 -2.49 14.49 21.57
N ILE A 455 -2.35 14.07 20.30
CA ILE A 455 -3.42 13.34 19.57
C ILE A 455 -3.65 11.95 20.16
N GLU A 456 -2.60 11.32 20.70
CA GLU A 456 -2.60 9.99 21.32
C GLU A 456 -3.59 9.90 22.49
N GLU A 457 -3.97 11.02 23.13
CA GLU A 457 -5.05 11.01 24.12
C GLU A 457 -6.40 10.58 23.53
N GLY A 458 -6.61 10.73 22.22
CA GLY A 458 -7.73 10.14 21.49
C GLY A 458 -7.67 8.61 21.48
N VAL A 459 -6.49 8.03 21.21
CA VAL A 459 -6.27 6.58 21.34
C VAL A 459 -6.61 6.11 22.75
N ARG A 460 -6.16 6.83 23.79
CA ARG A 460 -6.51 6.52 25.18
C ARG A 460 -8.04 6.52 25.42
N THR A 461 -8.78 7.44 24.81
CA THR A 461 -10.24 7.47 24.90
C THR A 461 -10.87 6.23 24.25
N ALA A 462 -10.44 5.86 23.04
CA ALA A 462 -10.95 4.66 22.37
C ALA A 462 -10.61 3.37 23.16
N LEU A 463 -9.41 3.29 23.73
CA LEU A 463 -9.01 2.17 24.59
C LEU A 463 -9.84 2.11 25.89
N ARG A 464 -10.18 3.25 26.51
CA ARG A 464 -11.05 3.28 27.69
C ARG A 464 -12.45 2.80 27.37
N ASP A 465 -13.00 3.25 26.25
CA ASP A 465 -14.30 2.82 25.76
C ASP A 465 -14.30 1.30 25.47
N LEU A 466 -13.27 0.80 24.78
CA LEU A 466 -13.08 -0.63 24.57
C LEU A 466 -13.00 -1.41 25.90
N ASN A 467 -12.16 -0.96 26.83
CA ASN A 467 -11.97 -1.62 28.11
C ASN A 467 -13.26 -1.69 28.95
N ALA A 468 -14.14 -0.69 28.85
CA ALA A 468 -15.44 -0.70 29.51
C ALA A 468 -16.44 -1.70 28.88
N LYS A 469 -16.28 -2.01 27.59
CA LYS A 469 -17.09 -2.98 26.83
C LYS A 469 -16.56 -4.42 26.92
N LEU A 470 -15.34 -4.60 27.43
CA LEU A 470 -14.71 -5.91 27.61
C LEU A 470 -15.15 -6.57 28.92
N HIS A 471 -15.67 -7.78 28.81
CA HIS A 471 -15.92 -8.68 29.92
C HIS A 471 -14.65 -9.50 30.13
N LEU A 472 -13.70 -8.93 30.88
CA LEU A 472 -12.50 -9.63 31.29
C LEU A 472 -12.92 -10.81 32.17
N GLY A 473 -12.45 -12.01 31.84
CA GLY A 473 -12.68 -13.19 32.67
C GLY A 473 -12.13 -12.99 34.10
N PRO A 474 -12.36 -13.94 35.01
CA PRO A 474 -11.64 -13.92 36.30
C PRO A 474 -10.14 -13.77 36.03
N GLU A 475 -9.43 -12.99 36.84
CA GLU A 475 -7.98 -12.77 36.69
C GLU A 475 -7.30 -14.10 36.36
N MET A 476 -6.60 -14.14 35.22
CA MET A 476 -5.74 -15.26 34.90
C MET A 476 -4.72 -15.36 36.04
N ILE A 477 -4.81 -16.41 36.85
CA ILE A 477 -3.88 -16.64 37.95
C ILE A 477 -2.49 -16.71 37.34
N LYS A 478 -1.71 -15.62 37.50
CA LYS A 478 -0.29 -15.59 37.15
C LYS A 478 0.37 -16.63 38.05
N HIS A 479 0.64 -17.81 37.47
CA HIS A 479 1.09 -19.04 38.12
C HIS A 479 -0.01 -19.89 38.74
N CYS A 480 -0.65 -20.74 37.93
CA CYS A 480 -1.15 -22.00 38.46
C CYS A 480 0.07 -22.84 38.86
N LEU A 481 0.36 -22.90 40.16
CA LEU A 481 1.41 -23.75 40.74
C LEU A 481 1.17 -25.25 40.47
N ASP A 482 -0.04 -25.63 40.04
CA ASP A 482 -0.45 -27.02 39.80
C ASP A 482 -0.48 -27.45 38.32
N CYS A 483 -0.19 -26.55 37.36
CA CYS A 483 -0.06 -26.95 35.96
C CYS A 483 1.39 -27.34 35.64
N GLY A 484 1.73 -28.61 35.88
CA GLY A 484 2.99 -29.21 35.40
C GLY A 484 3.06 -29.27 33.86
N PRO A 485 4.25 -29.47 33.27
CA PRO A 485 4.41 -29.54 31.83
C PRO A 485 3.84 -30.85 31.29
N GLY A 486 2.70 -30.76 30.58
CA GLY A 486 2.10 -31.87 29.85
C GLY A 486 0.62 -32.06 30.19
N CYS A 487 -0.24 -31.51 29.34
CA CYS A 487 -1.59 -32.04 29.10
C CYS A 487 -1.69 -32.33 27.60
#